data_AF-A0A0A2LBE1-F1
#
_entry.id   AF-A0A0A2LBE1-F1
#
_cell.length_a   1.000
_cell.length_b   1.000
_cell.length_c   1.000
_cell.angle_alpha   90.00
_cell.angle_beta   90.00
_cell.angle_gamma   90.00
#
_symmetry.space_group_name_H-M   'P 1'
#
loop_
_entity.id
_entity.type
_entity.pdbx_description
1 polymer ?
#
loop_
_entity_poly.entity_id
_entity_poly.type
_entity_poly.pdbx_seq_one_letter_code
_entity_poly.pdbx_strand_id
1 'polypeptide(L)'
;MTDSKSVAIIGDHEVTVFDRSQYDENGYDPTADDVQAASADHNKIFRASYGKEIHYQRLALESRKAWALEDEKRRSTKQNDSRNVELFVNSGMLRIQPSDHLAVLEKETLANMQRDGLRDTQFVKSDPADCERADKLGWKDKILNFHIPDSESTYEAVLDSLAGFVRCSNACAHYQKVAADKGVKFHLGPQQGAVDYLVKVKSDLEPSKDKVTGLKTKDGVIHDADAVVVAAGSFSTQILPELSYHLESSAGSLGTFKIDKRNTELWDKYSPERFPVMTWKSTPRDTSGKDTGSIYVLPRTPEGLVKIGYRGIKWTNFQPAPQDTPFTQDGQWSVPLPAEECSILPEPAVYAIKQFVSIFLPEFENTPFFSTKLCWYTDSLDNSFVIDHVPTYAEKSVFVCTGGSGHGAKFLPVLGKHAADIFENGDKSSSPMRPFWRWRPDAPRRNGLEEGPGGPRDISHN
;
A
#
# COMPACT_ATOMS: atom_id res chain seq x y z
N MET A 1 -1.82 -12.70 -6.48
CA MET A 1 -1.40 -13.28 -5.19
C MET A 1 -2.42 -13.03 -4.07
N THR A 2 -3.69 -13.45 -4.19
CA THR A 2 -4.74 -13.15 -3.18
C THR A 2 -5.64 -14.35 -2.87
N ASP A 3 -5.78 -14.76 -1.60
CA ASP A 3 -6.58 -15.89 -1.02
C ASP A 3 -6.77 -17.19 -1.85
N SER A 4 -6.72 -18.32 -1.15
CA SER A 4 -7.02 -19.69 -1.57
C SER A 4 -8.27 -19.90 -2.45
N LYS A 5 -9.22 -18.97 -2.56
CA LYS A 5 -10.30 -19.03 -3.57
C LYS A 5 -10.02 -18.23 -4.84
N SER A 6 -9.17 -17.22 -4.78
CA SER A 6 -8.90 -16.25 -5.85
C SER A 6 -7.51 -16.36 -6.49
N VAL A 7 -6.54 -17.08 -5.90
CA VAL A 7 -5.20 -17.19 -6.52
C VAL A 7 -5.09 -18.19 -7.67
N ALA A 8 -6.12 -19.00 -8.00
CA ALA A 8 -5.93 -20.00 -9.06
C ALA A 8 -7.17 -20.53 -9.77
N ILE A 9 -8.26 -19.79 -9.69
CA ILE A 9 -9.43 -20.01 -10.53
C ILE A 9 -9.97 -18.60 -10.73
N ILE A 10 -9.38 -17.84 -11.66
CA ILE A 10 -10.23 -16.98 -12.48
C ILE A 10 -10.87 -18.02 -13.40
N GLY A 11 -12.07 -18.50 -13.07
CA GLY A 11 -12.71 -19.65 -13.74
C GLY A 11 -11.77 -20.77 -14.22
N ASP A 12 -11.94 -21.15 -15.48
CA ASP A 12 -11.20 -22.23 -16.15
C ASP A 12 -9.89 -21.72 -16.82
N HIS A 13 -9.28 -20.64 -16.34
CA HIS A 13 -8.09 -20.04 -16.98
C HIS A 13 -6.77 -20.67 -16.53
N GLU A 14 -5.86 -20.89 -17.49
CA GLU A 14 -4.44 -21.14 -17.22
C GLU A 14 -3.73 -19.80 -16.97
N VAL A 15 -3.02 -19.68 -15.83
CA VAL A 15 -2.42 -18.41 -15.40
C VAL A 15 -0.90 -18.55 -15.32
N THR A 16 -0.22 -17.61 -15.98
CA THR A 16 1.24 -17.43 -15.90
C THR A 16 1.55 -16.01 -15.42
N VAL A 17 2.45 -15.87 -14.45
CA VAL A 17 2.86 -14.61 -13.84
C VAL A 17 4.32 -14.31 -14.21
N PHE A 18 4.56 -13.07 -14.63
CA PHE A 18 5.89 -12.55 -14.97
C PHE A 18 6.25 -11.44 -13.98
N ASP A 19 7.41 -11.56 -13.33
CA ASP A 19 7.95 -10.48 -12.49
C ASP A 19 9.46 -10.37 -12.66
N ARG A 20 9.96 -9.14 -12.74
CA ARG A 20 11.40 -8.82 -12.88
C ARG A 20 12.24 -9.21 -11.67
N SER A 21 11.62 -9.44 -10.51
CA SER A 21 12.31 -9.72 -9.24
C SER A 21 12.38 -11.23 -8.98
N GLN A 22 13.47 -11.71 -8.38
CA GLN A 22 13.68 -13.14 -8.08
C GLN A 22 13.06 -13.55 -6.74
N TYR A 23 11.73 -13.48 -6.64
CA TYR A 23 11.03 -13.73 -5.35
C TYR A 23 11.11 -15.16 -4.82
N ASP A 24 11.39 -16.13 -5.69
CA ASP A 24 11.71 -17.50 -5.32
C ASP A 24 13.08 -17.63 -4.63
N GLU A 25 14.03 -16.75 -4.95
CA GLU A 25 15.35 -16.71 -4.33
C GLU A 25 15.39 -15.78 -3.11
N ASN A 26 14.89 -14.55 -3.25
CA ASN A 26 14.97 -13.51 -2.21
C ASN A 26 13.82 -13.53 -1.20
N GLY A 27 12.74 -14.29 -1.46
CA GLY A 27 11.62 -14.45 -0.51
C GLY A 27 10.88 -13.15 -0.16
N TYR A 28 10.88 -12.16 -1.06
CA TYR A 28 10.39 -10.79 -0.81
C TYR A 28 11.17 -10.04 0.27
N ASP A 29 12.46 -10.34 0.47
CA ASP A 29 13.30 -9.58 1.39
C ASP A 29 13.35 -8.10 0.97
N PRO A 30 12.89 -7.16 1.81
CA PRO A 30 12.88 -5.73 1.46
C PRO A 30 14.29 -5.11 1.32
N THR A 31 15.33 -5.84 1.75
CA THR A 31 16.73 -5.43 1.70
C THR A 31 17.50 -5.99 0.49
N ALA A 32 16.88 -6.87 -0.30
CA ALA A 32 17.49 -7.39 -1.52
C ALA A 32 17.60 -6.30 -2.61
N ASP A 33 18.72 -6.32 -3.35
CA ASP A 33 19.08 -5.27 -4.32
C ASP A 33 18.11 -5.17 -5.51
N ASP A 34 17.44 -6.26 -5.88
CA ASP A 34 16.55 -6.33 -7.04
C ASP A 34 15.08 -6.00 -6.73
N VAL A 35 14.75 -5.73 -5.45
CA VAL A 35 13.37 -5.66 -4.98
C VAL A 35 12.84 -4.22 -4.88
N GLN A 36 11.96 -3.87 -5.82
CA GLN A 36 11.30 -2.55 -5.87
C GLN A 36 9.79 -2.59 -5.63
N ALA A 37 9.20 -3.77 -5.39
CA ALA A 37 7.77 -3.84 -5.09
C ALA A 37 7.43 -3.12 -3.78
N ALA A 38 6.40 -2.27 -3.81
CA ALA A 38 5.93 -1.56 -2.62
C ALA A 38 5.48 -2.50 -1.48
N SER A 39 5.12 -3.74 -1.83
CA SER A 39 4.69 -4.80 -0.90
C SER A 39 5.84 -5.61 -0.30
N ALA A 40 7.05 -5.53 -0.85
CA ALA A 40 8.24 -6.10 -0.24
C ALA A 40 8.69 -5.18 0.90
N ASP A 41 8.14 -5.46 2.08
CA ASP A 41 8.25 -4.65 3.28
C ASP A 41 7.96 -5.55 4.49
N HIS A 42 8.69 -5.34 5.60
CA HIS A 42 8.50 -6.10 6.83
C HIS A 42 7.08 -6.00 7.37
N ASN A 43 6.47 -4.81 7.28
CA ASN A 43 5.12 -4.58 7.78
C ASN A 43 4.40 -3.44 7.04
N LYS A 44 3.06 -3.48 6.95
CA LYS A 44 2.25 -2.37 6.40
C LYS A 44 1.03 -2.14 7.27
N ILE A 45 0.58 -0.90 7.39
CA ILE A 45 -0.58 -0.56 8.21
C ILE A 45 -1.84 -1.25 7.70
N PHE A 46 -2.55 -1.88 8.63
CA PHE A 46 -3.91 -2.33 8.46
C PHE A 46 -4.84 -1.43 9.28
N ARG A 47 -5.87 -0.86 8.64
CA ARG A 47 -6.95 -0.14 9.32
C ARG A 47 -8.22 -0.17 8.48
N ALA A 48 -9.37 -0.13 9.16
CA ALA A 48 -10.69 -0.03 8.55
C ALA A 48 -11.29 1.38 8.62
N SER A 49 -10.78 2.24 9.51
CA SER A 49 -11.15 3.66 9.57
C SER A 49 -10.75 4.36 8.27
N TYR A 50 -11.71 4.76 7.43
CA TYR A 50 -11.48 5.42 6.13
C TYR A 50 -12.11 6.82 6.02
N GLY A 51 -12.58 7.39 7.13
CA GLY A 51 -13.28 8.67 7.10
C GLY A 51 -14.55 8.56 6.26
N LYS A 52 -14.64 9.35 5.20
CA LYS A 52 -15.82 9.41 4.31
C LYS A 52 -15.96 8.22 3.34
N GLU A 53 -14.87 7.49 3.10
CA GLU A 53 -14.84 6.42 2.09
C GLU A 53 -15.39 5.10 2.66
N ILE A 54 -16.70 5.06 2.91
CA ILE A 54 -17.40 3.91 3.53
C ILE A 54 -17.19 2.61 2.76
N HIS A 55 -17.11 2.66 1.43
CA HIS A 55 -16.88 1.47 0.61
C HIS A 55 -15.50 0.84 0.91
N TYR A 56 -14.45 1.65 1.12
CA TYR A 56 -13.15 1.13 1.56
C TYR A 56 -13.13 0.70 3.02
N GLN A 57 -13.92 1.33 3.90
CA GLN A 57 -14.12 0.84 5.27
C GLN A 57 -14.68 -0.59 5.25
N ARG A 58 -15.75 -0.82 4.49
CA ARG A 58 -16.40 -2.14 4.36
C ARG A 58 -15.48 -3.17 3.70
N LEU A 59 -14.77 -2.79 2.64
CA LEU A 59 -13.77 -3.67 2.01
C LEU A 59 -12.62 -4.01 2.99
N ALA A 60 -12.21 -3.07 3.83
CA ALA A 60 -11.17 -3.33 4.83
C ALA A 60 -11.68 -4.28 5.91
N LEU A 61 -12.96 -4.20 6.31
CA LEU A 61 -13.55 -5.16 7.23
C LEU A 61 -13.68 -6.57 6.61
N GLU A 62 -14.03 -6.66 5.32
CA GLU A 62 -13.97 -7.93 4.57
C GLU A 62 -12.53 -8.49 4.60
N SER A 63 -11.55 -7.64 4.28
CA SER A 63 -10.14 -8.03 4.29
C SER A 63 -9.67 -8.46 5.67
N ARG A 64 -10.08 -7.77 6.74
CA ARG A 64 -9.73 -8.14 8.12
C ARG A 64 -10.20 -9.55 8.45
N LYS A 65 -11.44 -9.88 8.06
CA LYS A 65 -12.00 -11.22 8.28
C LYS A 65 -11.19 -12.26 7.51
N ALA A 66 -10.83 -11.96 6.26
CA ALA A 66 -10.03 -12.87 5.44
C ALA A 66 -8.62 -13.09 6.01
N TRP A 67 -7.95 -12.04 6.50
CA TRP A 67 -6.68 -12.17 7.20
C TRP A 67 -6.77 -13.07 8.44
N ALA A 68 -7.76 -12.83 9.30
CA ALA A 68 -7.95 -13.62 10.51
C ALA A 68 -8.21 -15.11 10.21
N LEU A 69 -9.03 -15.39 9.19
CA LEU A 69 -9.28 -16.75 8.72
C LEU A 69 -8.01 -17.40 8.16
N GLU A 70 -7.18 -16.64 7.42
CA GLU A 70 -5.94 -17.18 6.88
C GLU A 70 -4.94 -17.54 7.97
N ASP A 71 -4.78 -16.69 8.98
CA ASP A 71 -3.93 -16.99 10.13
C ASP A 71 -4.47 -18.20 10.93
N GLU A 72 -5.79 -18.34 11.07
CA GLU A 72 -6.40 -19.51 11.70
C GLU A 72 -6.08 -20.83 10.94
N LYS A 73 -6.27 -20.85 9.61
CA LYS A 73 -5.91 -22.01 8.76
C LYS A 73 -4.44 -22.36 8.86
N ARG A 74 -3.57 -21.34 8.93
CA ARG A 74 -2.13 -21.55 9.04
C ARG A 74 -1.73 -22.12 10.40
N ARG A 75 -2.40 -21.72 11.49
CA ARG A 75 -2.16 -22.30 12.82
C ARG A 75 -2.55 -23.78 12.88
N SER A 76 -3.65 -24.17 12.24
CA SER A 76 -4.14 -25.56 12.28
C SER A 76 -3.30 -26.54 11.46
N THR A 77 -2.62 -26.07 10.41
CA THR A 77 -1.85 -26.91 9.47
C THR A 77 -0.38 -27.10 9.84
N LYS A 78 0.19 -26.26 10.71
CA LYS A 78 1.61 -26.29 11.08
C LYS A 78 1.82 -26.13 12.59
N GLN A 79 1.56 -27.19 13.36
CA GLN A 79 2.05 -27.28 14.74
C GLN A 79 3.59 -27.42 14.70
N ASN A 80 4.31 -26.48 15.32
CA ASN A 80 5.78 -26.44 15.52
C ASN A 80 6.70 -25.81 14.45
N ASP A 81 6.19 -25.05 13.46
CA ASP A 81 7.09 -24.22 12.62
C ASP A 81 7.26 -22.82 13.25
N SER A 82 8.43 -22.54 13.84
CA SER A 82 8.78 -21.22 14.38
C SER A 82 8.75 -20.09 13.35
N ARG A 83 8.65 -20.42 12.05
CA ARG A 83 8.45 -19.48 10.95
C ARG A 83 6.97 -19.17 10.66
N ASN A 84 6.03 -19.83 11.34
CA ASN A 84 4.59 -19.59 11.20
C ASN A 84 4.16 -18.36 12.02
N VAL A 85 4.70 -17.21 11.65
CA VAL A 85 4.34 -15.92 12.25
C VAL A 85 3.01 -15.45 11.67
N GLU A 86 2.12 -14.93 12.52
CA GLU A 86 0.84 -14.34 12.08
C GLU A 86 1.09 -13.28 11.01
N LEU A 87 0.33 -13.37 9.90
CA LEU A 87 0.39 -12.40 8.82
C LEU A 87 -0.27 -11.09 9.23
N PHE A 88 -1.40 -11.15 9.93
CA PHE A 88 -2.05 -9.97 10.48
C PHE A 88 -1.86 -9.90 11.99
N VAL A 89 -1.22 -8.84 12.45
CA VAL A 89 -0.99 -8.58 13.87
C VAL A 89 -1.95 -7.47 14.31
N ASN A 90 -2.89 -7.83 15.19
CA ASN A 90 -3.84 -6.89 15.78
C ASN A 90 -3.18 -6.10 16.92
N SER A 91 -2.31 -5.16 16.56
CA SER A 91 -1.66 -4.26 17.53
C SER A 91 -2.53 -3.06 17.92
N GLY A 92 -3.69 -2.86 17.28
CA GLY A 92 -4.42 -1.59 17.34
C GLY A 92 -3.73 -0.46 16.58
N MET A 93 -4.44 0.65 16.40
CA MET A 93 -3.89 1.88 15.82
C MET A 93 -4.35 3.12 16.60
N LEU A 94 -3.40 3.92 17.09
CA LEU A 94 -3.65 5.19 17.74
C LEU A 94 -3.57 6.33 16.71
N ARG A 95 -4.72 6.97 16.44
CA ARG A 95 -4.84 8.13 15.55
C ARG A 95 -4.74 9.41 16.35
N ILE A 96 -3.54 9.97 16.36
CA ILE A 96 -3.20 11.15 17.14
C ILE A 96 -3.59 12.39 16.35
N GLN A 97 -4.33 13.29 17.00
CA GLN A 97 -4.77 14.54 16.43
C GLN A 97 -3.63 15.58 16.48
N PRO A 98 -3.65 16.62 15.63
CA PRO A 98 -2.70 17.73 15.72
C PRO A 98 -2.94 18.66 16.92
N SER A 99 -4.04 18.47 17.65
CA SER A 99 -4.49 19.31 18.76
C SER A 99 -4.96 18.45 19.94
N ASP A 100 -5.39 19.12 21.01
CA ASP A 100 -5.98 18.52 22.21
C ASP A 100 -7.47 18.20 22.09
N HIS A 101 -8.02 18.23 20.87
CA HIS A 101 -9.43 17.92 20.60
C HIS A 101 -9.60 17.17 19.28
N LEU A 102 -10.71 16.45 19.15
CA LEU A 102 -11.01 15.72 17.91
C LEU A 102 -11.28 16.66 16.74
N ALA A 103 -10.51 16.51 15.66
CA ALA A 103 -10.77 17.18 14.40
C ALA A 103 -12.10 16.73 13.78
N VAL A 104 -12.68 17.57 12.91
CA VAL A 104 -13.95 17.29 12.23
C VAL A 104 -13.93 15.94 11.51
N LEU A 105 -12.84 15.63 10.80
CA LEU A 105 -12.68 14.37 10.07
C LEU A 105 -12.64 13.15 11.00
N GLU A 106 -12.06 13.28 12.20
CA GLU A 106 -12.02 12.17 13.17
C GLU A 106 -13.40 11.94 13.79
N LYS A 107 -14.15 13.01 14.10
CA LYS A 107 -15.56 12.90 14.53
C LYS A 107 -16.42 12.23 13.48
N GLU A 108 -16.22 12.57 12.21
CA GLU A 108 -16.92 11.91 11.10
C GLU A 108 -16.49 10.45 10.92
N THR A 109 -15.21 10.13 11.12
CA THR A 109 -14.72 8.75 11.15
C THR A 109 -15.43 7.94 12.24
N LEU A 110 -15.54 8.47 13.46
CA LEU A 110 -16.26 7.84 14.56
C LEU A 110 -17.76 7.63 14.25
N ALA A 111 -18.42 8.64 13.68
CA ALA A 111 -19.83 8.53 13.27
C ALA A 111 -20.05 7.46 12.19
N ASN A 112 -19.09 7.32 11.27
CA ASN A 112 -19.13 6.31 10.22
C ASN A 112 -18.83 4.90 10.75
N MET A 113 -17.93 4.76 11.72
CA MET A 113 -17.72 3.51 12.45
C MET A 113 -18.99 3.13 13.24
N GLN A 114 -19.65 4.08 13.90
CA GLN A 114 -20.94 3.86 14.57
C GLN A 114 -22.03 3.39 13.60
N ARG A 115 -22.11 3.97 12.40
CA ARG A 115 -23.11 3.60 11.39
C ARG A 115 -22.99 2.15 10.95
N ASP A 116 -21.77 1.62 10.89
CA ASP A 116 -21.50 0.22 10.59
C ASP A 116 -21.46 -0.67 11.86
N GLY A 117 -21.87 -0.15 13.03
CA GLY A 117 -21.99 -0.91 14.28
C GLY A 117 -20.64 -1.17 15.00
N LEU A 118 -19.63 -0.34 14.76
CA LEU A 118 -18.25 -0.54 15.21
C LEU A 118 -17.77 0.46 16.25
N ARG A 119 -18.64 1.28 16.84
CA ARG A 119 -18.24 2.32 17.81
C ARG A 119 -17.53 1.74 19.04
N ASP A 120 -17.92 0.55 19.47
CA ASP A 120 -17.34 -0.13 20.63
C ASP A 120 -15.87 -0.51 20.43
N THR A 121 -15.39 -0.50 19.17
CA THR A 121 -13.99 -0.78 18.79
C THR A 121 -13.12 0.47 18.73
N GLN A 122 -13.71 1.65 18.90
CA GLN A 122 -13.02 2.93 18.88
C GLN A 122 -12.97 3.48 20.31
N PHE A 123 -11.83 4.02 20.74
CA PHE A 123 -11.65 4.55 22.09
C PHE A 123 -11.06 5.94 22.04
N VAL A 124 -11.87 6.94 22.34
CA VAL A 124 -11.45 8.35 22.45
C VAL A 124 -10.73 8.53 23.78
N LYS A 125 -9.49 9.04 23.74
CA LYS A 125 -8.64 9.17 24.95
C LYS A 125 -9.29 10.05 26.03
N SER A 126 -9.99 11.11 25.64
CA SER A 126 -10.65 12.01 26.60
C SER A 126 -12.02 11.55 27.10
N ASP A 127 -12.60 10.48 26.54
CA ASP A 127 -13.92 9.99 26.93
C ASP A 127 -13.78 8.95 28.08
N PRO A 128 -14.34 9.23 29.28
CA PRO A 128 -14.22 8.31 30.41
C PRO A 128 -14.85 6.94 30.18
N ALA A 129 -15.96 6.87 29.44
CA ALA A 129 -16.64 5.62 29.15
C ALA A 129 -15.82 4.77 28.16
N ASP A 130 -15.15 5.42 27.20
CA ASP A 130 -14.21 4.74 26.32
C ASP A 130 -12.96 4.27 27.06
N CYS A 131 -12.42 5.07 27.98
CA CYS A 131 -11.28 4.67 28.82
C CYS A 131 -11.62 3.44 29.68
N GLU A 132 -12.79 3.42 30.33
CA GLU A 132 -13.25 2.29 31.12
C GLU A 132 -13.45 1.04 30.25
N ARG A 133 -14.05 1.21 29.06
CA ARG A 133 -14.23 0.10 28.11
C ARG A 133 -12.89 -0.43 27.59
N ALA A 134 -11.92 0.44 27.32
CA ALA A 134 -10.58 0.05 26.90
C ALA A 134 -9.86 -0.75 28.00
N ASP A 135 -9.99 -0.37 29.26
CA ASP A 135 -9.43 -1.11 30.41
C ASP A 135 -10.00 -2.53 30.48
N LYS A 136 -11.33 -2.66 30.46
CA LYS A 136 -12.03 -3.97 30.48
C LYS A 136 -11.64 -4.88 29.32
N LEU A 137 -11.28 -4.31 28.18
CA LEU A 137 -10.93 -5.05 26.96
C LEU A 137 -9.41 -5.20 26.75
N GLY A 138 -8.57 -4.75 27.69
CA GLY A 138 -7.11 -4.90 27.61
C GLY A 138 -6.42 -3.93 26.64
N TRP A 139 -7.04 -2.81 26.30
CA TRP A 139 -6.52 -1.81 25.36
C TRP A 139 -5.94 -0.56 26.02
N LYS A 140 -6.13 -0.40 27.34
CA LYS A 140 -5.73 0.81 28.08
C LYS A 140 -4.27 1.20 27.89
N ASP A 141 -3.35 0.23 27.95
CA ASP A 141 -1.91 0.49 27.82
C ASP A 141 -1.50 1.01 26.43
N LYS A 142 -2.39 0.88 25.43
CA LYS A 142 -2.18 1.38 24.07
C LYS A 142 -2.80 2.75 23.82
N ILE A 143 -3.52 3.31 24.79
CA ILE A 143 -3.98 4.70 24.76
C ILE A 143 -2.83 5.57 25.29
N LEU A 144 -1.82 5.78 24.44
CA LEU A 144 -0.61 6.51 24.80
C LEU A 144 -0.89 8.01 24.92
N ASN A 145 -0.20 8.66 25.87
CA ASN A 145 -0.36 10.07 26.17
C ASN A 145 0.91 10.86 25.80
N PHE A 146 0.76 11.89 24.96
CA PHE A 146 1.87 12.72 24.49
C PHE A 146 1.55 14.19 24.71
N HIS A 147 2.51 14.94 25.26
CA HIS A 147 2.38 16.38 25.43
C HIS A 147 2.51 17.10 24.09
N ILE A 148 1.73 18.18 23.93
CA ILE A 148 1.90 19.10 22.82
C ILE A 148 3.11 19.98 23.17
N PRO A 149 4.13 20.09 22.29
CA PRO A 149 5.26 20.98 22.53
C PRO A 149 4.80 22.40 22.87
N ASP A 150 5.45 23.02 23.85
CA ASP A 150 5.14 24.37 24.34
C ASP A 150 3.70 24.57 24.88
N SER A 151 3.04 23.49 25.31
CA SER A 151 1.69 23.51 25.87
C SER A 151 1.55 22.61 27.09
N GLU A 152 0.67 22.99 28.02
CA GLU A 152 0.26 22.15 29.16
C GLU A 152 -0.71 21.03 28.74
N SER A 153 -1.26 21.10 27.52
CA SER A 153 -2.20 20.11 26.98
C SER A 153 -1.48 18.88 26.41
N THR A 154 -2.26 17.82 26.19
CA THR A 154 -1.80 16.60 25.53
C THR A 154 -2.59 16.39 24.24
N TYR A 155 -1.98 15.77 23.23
CA TYR A 155 -2.67 15.50 21.97
C TYR A 155 -3.89 14.61 22.19
N GLU A 156 -5.02 14.96 21.62
CA GLU A 156 -6.18 14.07 21.57
C GLU A 156 -5.87 12.87 20.67
N ALA A 157 -6.48 11.72 20.98
CA ALA A 157 -6.28 10.52 20.18
C ALA A 157 -7.49 9.59 20.19
N VAL A 158 -7.60 8.79 19.14
CA VAL A 158 -8.55 7.66 19.08
C VAL A 158 -7.78 6.37 18.83
N LEU A 159 -7.94 5.40 19.73
CA LEU A 159 -7.44 4.04 19.53
C LEU A 159 -8.49 3.20 18.78
N ASP A 160 -8.06 2.51 17.73
CA ASP A 160 -8.86 1.59 16.92
C ASP A 160 -8.37 0.16 17.09
N SER A 161 -9.16 -0.67 17.80
CA SER A 161 -8.81 -2.06 18.12
C SER A 161 -9.02 -3.05 16.97
N LEU A 162 -9.55 -2.59 15.83
CA LEU A 162 -9.63 -3.40 14.62
C LEU A 162 -8.38 -3.30 13.76
N ALA A 163 -7.53 -2.30 14.03
CA ALA A 163 -6.37 -1.96 13.25
C ALA A 163 -5.09 -2.65 13.76
N GLY A 164 -4.01 -2.48 13.01
CA GLY A 164 -2.72 -3.08 13.33
C GLY A 164 -1.84 -3.06 12.10
N PHE A 165 -1.15 -4.17 11.84
CA PHE A 165 -0.31 -4.27 10.65
C PHE A 165 -0.30 -5.67 10.04
N VAL A 166 0.04 -5.74 8.76
CA VAL A 166 0.29 -6.98 8.03
C VAL A 166 1.78 -7.17 7.81
N ARG A 167 2.30 -8.38 7.96
CA ARG A 167 3.68 -8.76 7.59
C ARG A 167 3.77 -8.97 6.09
N CYS A 168 4.01 -7.89 5.35
CA CYS A 168 3.69 -7.83 3.94
C CYS A 168 4.53 -8.77 3.08
N SER A 169 5.86 -8.82 3.26
CA SER A 169 6.73 -9.79 2.58
C SER A 169 6.32 -11.24 2.85
N ASN A 170 6.09 -11.59 4.12
CA ASN A 170 5.62 -12.94 4.49
C ASN A 170 4.29 -13.29 3.84
N ALA A 171 3.39 -12.32 3.72
CA ALA A 171 2.09 -12.53 3.09
C ALA A 171 2.20 -12.68 1.57
N CYS A 172 3.07 -11.92 0.91
CA CYS A 172 3.38 -12.08 -0.52
C CYS A 172 3.95 -13.48 -0.79
N ALA A 173 4.97 -13.89 -0.05
CA ALA A 173 5.56 -15.23 -0.16
C ALA A 173 4.52 -16.33 0.08
N HIS A 174 3.66 -16.17 1.09
CA HIS A 174 2.56 -17.11 1.37
C HIS A 174 1.60 -17.22 0.19
N TYR A 175 1.10 -16.10 -0.33
CA TYR A 175 0.13 -16.14 -1.42
C TYR A 175 0.73 -16.51 -2.78
N GLN A 176 2.03 -16.27 -3.02
CA GLN A 176 2.74 -16.84 -4.17
C GLN A 176 2.73 -18.37 -4.07
N LYS A 177 3.08 -18.93 -2.91
CA LYS A 177 3.05 -20.38 -2.70
C LYS A 177 1.64 -20.95 -2.90
N VAL A 178 0.63 -20.32 -2.31
CA VAL A 178 -0.78 -20.74 -2.50
C VAL A 178 -1.16 -20.73 -3.99
N ALA A 179 -0.70 -19.74 -4.77
CA ALA A 179 -0.91 -19.71 -6.22
C ALA A 179 -0.26 -20.91 -6.93
N ALA A 180 1.02 -21.15 -6.64
CA ALA A 180 1.81 -22.19 -7.27
C ALA A 180 1.25 -23.59 -6.97
N ASP A 181 0.83 -23.83 -5.72
CA ASP A 181 0.20 -25.09 -5.29
C ASP A 181 -1.11 -25.38 -6.04
N LYS A 182 -1.68 -24.38 -6.70
CA LYS A 182 -2.89 -24.48 -7.51
C LYS A 182 -2.62 -24.40 -9.03
N GLY A 183 -1.36 -24.46 -9.45
CA GLY A 183 -0.97 -24.56 -10.86
C GLY A 183 -0.60 -23.25 -11.55
N VAL A 184 -0.55 -22.12 -10.84
CA VAL A 184 -0.05 -20.86 -11.43
C VAL A 184 1.44 -21.01 -11.73
N LYS A 185 1.83 -20.71 -12.97
CA LYS A 185 3.23 -20.71 -13.42
C LYS A 185 3.86 -19.36 -13.15
N PHE A 186 5.13 -19.34 -12.77
CA PHE A 186 5.87 -18.12 -12.48
C PHE A 186 7.15 -18.06 -13.32
N HIS A 187 7.37 -16.94 -13.99
CA HIS A 187 8.64 -16.55 -14.59
C HIS A 187 9.17 -15.36 -13.79
N LEU A 188 10.19 -15.60 -12.98
CA LEU A 188 10.76 -14.61 -12.06
C LEU A 188 12.18 -14.27 -12.48
N GLY A 189 12.55 -13.00 -12.31
CA GLY A 189 13.90 -12.49 -12.54
C GLY A 189 14.05 -11.52 -13.70
N PRO A 190 15.20 -10.84 -13.79
CA PRO A 190 15.37 -9.62 -14.58
C PRO A 190 15.36 -9.82 -16.11
N GLN A 191 15.38 -11.07 -16.57
CA GLN A 191 15.37 -11.43 -18.00
C GLN A 191 14.07 -12.14 -18.36
N GLN A 192 13.87 -13.37 -17.85
CA GLN A 192 12.72 -14.22 -18.16
C GLN A 192 11.39 -13.76 -17.54
N GLY A 193 11.44 -12.98 -16.46
CA GLY A 193 10.25 -12.44 -15.79
C GLY A 193 10.01 -10.96 -16.06
N ALA A 194 10.99 -10.25 -16.59
CA ALA A 194 10.86 -8.84 -16.93
C ALA A 194 10.19 -8.69 -18.31
N VAL A 195 9.01 -8.08 -18.32
CA VAL A 195 8.31 -7.73 -19.58
C VAL A 195 9.07 -6.62 -20.30
N ASP A 196 9.25 -6.78 -21.60
CA ASP A 196 9.78 -5.78 -22.54
C ASP A 196 8.62 -4.99 -23.17
N TYR A 197 7.74 -5.67 -23.92
CA TYR A 197 6.54 -5.06 -24.51
C TYR A 197 5.39 -6.05 -24.70
N LEU A 198 4.17 -5.52 -24.88
CA LEU A 198 2.98 -6.28 -25.24
C LEU A 198 2.93 -6.56 -26.74
N VAL A 199 2.65 -7.80 -27.13
CA VAL A 199 2.53 -8.20 -28.55
C VAL A 199 1.16 -7.77 -29.06
N LYS A 200 1.14 -6.93 -30.09
CA LYS A 200 -0.07 -6.32 -30.66
C LYS A 200 -0.28 -6.75 -32.11
N VAL A 201 -1.54 -7.03 -32.46
CA VAL A 201 -2.00 -7.28 -33.84
C VAL A 201 -3.21 -6.40 -34.14
N LYS A 202 -3.54 -6.20 -35.42
CA LYS A 202 -4.81 -5.57 -35.78
C LYS A 202 -5.96 -6.51 -35.48
N SER A 203 -7.02 -5.99 -34.86
CA SER A 203 -8.22 -6.78 -34.60
C SER A 203 -9.08 -6.86 -35.86
N ASP A 204 -9.52 -8.08 -36.19
CA ASP A 204 -10.51 -8.29 -37.25
C ASP A 204 -11.94 -7.88 -36.82
N LEU A 205 -12.21 -7.92 -35.50
CA LEU A 205 -13.53 -7.61 -34.93
C LEU A 205 -13.71 -6.12 -34.60
N GLU A 206 -12.62 -5.45 -34.20
CA GLU A 206 -12.59 -4.01 -33.91
C GLU A 206 -11.46 -3.33 -34.70
N PRO A 207 -11.60 -3.11 -36.04
CA PRO A 207 -10.49 -2.68 -36.91
C PRO A 207 -9.81 -1.35 -36.54
N SER A 208 -10.46 -0.52 -35.72
CA SER A 208 -9.91 0.74 -35.21
C SER A 208 -8.98 0.55 -34.00
N LYS A 209 -8.87 -0.67 -33.46
CA LYS A 209 -8.11 -0.99 -32.25
C LYS A 209 -7.10 -2.11 -32.53
N ASP A 210 -6.04 -2.11 -31.73
CA ASP A 210 -5.13 -3.24 -31.66
C ASP A 210 -5.65 -4.26 -30.64
N LYS A 211 -5.42 -5.54 -30.92
CA LYS A 211 -5.60 -6.65 -29.97
C LYS A 211 -4.24 -7.03 -29.42
N VAL A 212 -4.15 -7.21 -28.09
CA VAL A 212 -2.97 -7.84 -27.48
C VAL A 212 -3.13 -9.36 -27.53
N THR A 213 -2.09 -10.07 -27.97
CA THR A 213 -2.09 -11.54 -28.08
C THR A 213 -1.04 -12.20 -27.20
N GLY A 214 -0.37 -11.43 -26.36
CA GLY A 214 0.71 -11.92 -25.52
C GLY A 214 1.68 -10.83 -25.08
N LEU A 215 2.83 -11.24 -24.59
CA LEU A 215 3.92 -10.36 -24.18
C LEU A 215 5.28 -10.93 -24.60
N LYS A 216 6.26 -10.05 -24.70
CA LYS A 216 7.67 -10.43 -24.87
C LYS A 216 8.46 -10.08 -23.61
N THR A 217 9.30 -10.99 -23.17
CA THR A 217 10.21 -10.81 -22.03
C THR A 217 11.60 -10.33 -22.49
N LYS A 218 12.40 -9.80 -21.56
CA LYS A 218 13.72 -9.22 -21.87
C LYS A 218 14.74 -10.24 -22.38
N ASP A 219 14.54 -11.53 -22.11
CA ASP A 219 15.31 -12.62 -22.71
C ASP A 219 14.97 -12.89 -24.20
N GLY A 220 14.00 -12.17 -24.76
CA GLY A 220 13.60 -12.23 -26.15
C GLY A 220 12.47 -13.21 -26.45
N VAL A 221 11.96 -13.93 -25.44
CA VAL A 221 10.91 -14.95 -25.60
C VAL A 221 9.52 -14.29 -25.70
N ILE A 222 8.69 -14.81 -26.61
CA ILE A 222 7.29 -14.40 -26.75
C ILE A 222 6.41 -15.44 -26.05
N HIS A 223 5.46 -14.94 -25.27
CA HIS A 223 4.46 -15.72 -24.56
C HIS A 223 3.06 -15.32 -25.02
N ASP A 224 2.38 -16.24 -25.70
CA ASP A 224 1.02 -16.03 -26.19
C ASP A 224 0.00 -16.09 -25.04
N ALA A 225 -1.04 -15.27 -25.12
CA ALA A 225 -2.14 -15.23 -24.17
C ALA A 225 -3.43 -14.67 -24.80
N ASP A 226 -4.58 -15.18 -24.38
CA ASP A 226 -5.89 -14.64 -24.79
C ASP A 226 -6.17 -13.26 -24.19
N ALA A 227 -5.62 -13.00 -23.00
CA ALA A 227 -5.69 -11.71 -22.31
C ALA A 227 -4.43 -11.48 -21.48
N VAL A 228 -3.98 -10.21 -21.41
CA VAL A 228 -2.86 -9.81 -20.56
C VAL A 228 -3.36 -8.92 -19.42
N VAL A 229 -2.99 -9.29 -18.19
CA VAL A 229 -3.29 -8.52 -16.98
C VAL A 229 -2.05 -7.72 -16.55
N VAL A 230 -2.14 -6.39 -16.58
CA VAL A 230 -1.06 -5.50 -16.11
C VAL A 230 -1.29 -5.14 -14.63
N ALA A 231 -0.48 -5.73 -13.75
CA ALA A 231 -0.50 -5.51 -12.30
C ALA A 231 0.86 -5.04 -11.74
N ALA A 232 1.62 -4.29 -12.54
CA ALA A 232 3.04 -3.98 -12.29
C ALA A 232 3.28 -2.77 -11.37
N GLY A 233 2.31 -2.39 -10.53
CA GLY A 233 2.46 -1.28 -9.58
C GLY A 233 2.98 -0.01 -10.25
N SER A 234 4.05 0.57 -9.70
CA SER A 234 4.64 1.83 -10.18
C SER A 234 5.34 1.72 -11.54
N PHE A 235 5.43 0.51 -12.10
CA PHE A 235 5.94 0.25 -13.45
C PHE A 235 4.82 0.05 -14.49
N SER A 236 3.55 0.15 -14.08
CA SER A 236 2.41 -0.14 -14.96
C SER A 236 2.40 0.77 -16.20
N THR A 237 2.73 2.05 -16.04
CA THR A 237 2.72 3.03 -17.15
C THR A 237 3.81 2.74 -18.18
N GLN A 238 4.96 2.20 -17.76
CA GLN A 238 6.03 1.81 -18.69
C GLN A 238 5.67 0.57 -19.53
N ILE A 239 4.80 -0.31 -19.02
CA ILE A 239 4.28 -1.46 -19.77
C ILE A 239 3.07 -1.06 -20.62
N LEU A 240 2.22 -0.17 -20.11
CA LEU A 240 0.97 0.25 -20.70
C LEU A 240 0.82 1.79 -20.65
N PRO A 241 1.39 2.51 -21.62
CA PRO A 241 1.39 3.98 -21.65
C PRO A 241 0.02 4.63 -21.62
N GLU A 242 -1.05 3.93 -22.03
CA GLU A 242 -2.43 4.41 -21.94
C GLU A 242 -2.88 4.74 -20.51
N LEU A 243 -2.16 4.26 -19.50
CA LEU A 243 -2.38 4.60 -18.10
C LEU A 243 -1.87 5.98 -17.71
N SER A 244 -1.10 6.68 -18.55
CA SER A 244 -0.33 7.86 -18.13
C SER A 244 -1.19 9.06 -17.71
N TYR A 245 -2.42 9.17 -18.23
CA TYR A 245 -3.37 10.17 -17.72
C TYR A 245 -3.90 9.79 -16.33
N HIS A 246 -4.15 8.50 -16.10
CA HIS A 246 -4.89 8.00 -14.95
C HIS A 246 -4.02 7.76 -13.74
N LEU A 247 -2.72 7.53 -13.96
CA LEU A 247 -1.78 7.07 -12.96
C LEU A 247 -0.50 7.89 -12.95
N GLU A 248 0.12 7.99 -11.78
CA GLU A 248 1.43 8.58 -11.59
C GLU A 248 2.24 7.72 -10.62
N SER A 249 3.48 7.40 -11.00
CA SER A 249 4.44 6.79 -10.09
C SER A 249 4.88 7.82 -9.07
N SER A 250 4.75 7.51 -7.78
CA SER A 250 5.23 8.38 -6.71
C SER A 250 5.85 7.57 -5.57
N ALA A 251 6.71 8.19 -4.77
CA ALA A 251 7.40 7.56 -3.67
C ALA A 251 7.03 8.19 -2.32
N GLY A 252 6.83 7.34 -1.32
CA GLY A 252 6.78 7.73 0.09
C GLY A 252 8.12 7.49 0.76
N SER A 253 8.43 8.25 1.82
CA SER A 253 9.71 8.15 2.52
C SER A 253 9.60 7.24 3.75
N LEU A 254 10.53 6.30 3.89
CA LEU A 254 10.63 5.38 5.02
C LEU A 254 11.97 5.53 5.72
N GLY A 255 11.94 5.63 7.05
CA GLY A 255 13.12 5.55 7.90
C GLY A 255 12.93 4.46 8.96
N THR A 256 14.01 3.77 9.34
CA THR A 256 13.97 2.74 10.38
C THR A 256 14.98 3.03 11.48
N PHE A 257 14.63 2.64 12.70
CA PHE A 257 15.55 2.51 13.83
C PHE A 257 15.69 1.04 14.21
N LYS A 258 16.82 0.67 14.81
CA LYS A 258 17.06 -0.70 15.27
C LYS A 258 17.29 -0.73 16.77
N ILE A 259 16.45 -1.49 17.46
CA ILE A 259 16.57 -1.77 18.88
C ILE A 259 17.43 -3.02 19.06
N ASP A 260 18.50 -2.93 19.86
CA ASP A 260 19.25 -4.10 20.29
C ASP A 260 18.38 -4.96 21.22
N LYS A 261 18.30 -6.27 20.95
CA LYS A 261 17.53 -7.23 21.76
C LYS A 261 17.96 -7.28 23.24
N ARG A 262 19.18 -6.84 23.55
CA ARG A 262 19.68 -6.72 24.92
C ARG A 262 19.08 -5.54 25.68
N ASN A 263 18.58 -4.52 24.99
CA ASN A 263 17.82 -3.43 25.61
C ASN A 263 16.38 -3.90 25.83
N THR A 264 16.16 -4.66 26.90
CA THR A 264 14.87 -5.29 27.22
C THR A 264 13.75 -4.28 27.44
N GLU A 265 14.07 -3.07 27.91
CA GLU A 265 13.10 -2.00 28.14
C GLU A 265 12.50 -1.52 26.81
N LEU A 266 13.34 -1.08 25.86
CA LEU A 266 12.84 -0.65 24.55
C LEU A 266 12.28 -1.81 23.74
N TRP A 267 12.85 -3.01 23.90
CA TRP A 267 12.36 -4.21 23.24
C TRP A 267 10.94 -4.58 23.68
N ASP A 268 10.62 -4.43 24.97
CA ASP A 268 9.26 -4.65 25.46
C ASP A 268 8.34 -3.47 25.12
N LYS A 269 8.80 -2.22 25.32
CA LYS A 269 8.04 -0.99 25.02
C LYS A 269 7.48 -0.98 23.60
N TYR A 270 8.32 -1.25 22.60
CA TYR A 270 7.93 -1.17 21.18
C TYR A 270 7.33 -2.48 20.63
N SER A 271 7.09 -3.48 21.47
CA SER A 271 6.49 -4.76 21.06
C SER A 271 5.07 -4.57 20.49
N PRO A 272 4.60 -5.41 19.55
CA PRO A 272 3.21 -5.36 19.07
C PRO A 272 2.14 -5.51 20.18
N GLU A 273 2.50 -6.12 21.29
CA GLU A 273 1.65 -6.33 22.46
C GLU A 273 1.44 -5.04 23.25
N ARG A 274 2.44 -4.14 23.30
CA ARG A 274 2.39 -2.90 24.09
C ARG A 274 2.27 -1.62 23.26
N PHE A 275 2.84 -1.62 22.05
CA PHE A 275 2.86 -0.46 21.17
C PHE A 275 1.82 -0.63 20.06
N PRO A 276 0.91 0.33 19.85
CA PRO A 276 0.02 0.32 18.70
C PRO A 276 0.75 0.83 17.44
N VAL A 277 0.15 0.62 16.27
CA VAL A 277 0.50 1.51 15.14
C VAL A 277 0.11 2.92 15.52
N MET A 278 0.96 3.91 15.30
CA MET A 278 0.59 5.31 15.52
C MET A 278 0.55 6.04 14.19
N THR A 279 -0.41 6.93 14.02
CA THR A 279 -0.36 7.96 12.99
C THR A 279 -0.61 9.31 13.60
N TRP A 280 0.09 10.30 13.08
CA TRP A 280 -0.11 11.68 13.42
C TRP A 280 -0.19 12.48 12.13
N LYS A 281 -1.16 13.39 12.07
CA LYS A 281 -1.23 14.40 11.02
C LYS A 281 -0.63 15.66 11.60
N SER A 282 0.53 16.07 11.08
CA SER A 282 1.08 17.38 11.42
C SER A 282 0.17 18.46 10.81
N THR A 283 -0.07 19.54 11.56
CA THR A 283 -0.47 20.83 11.00
C THR A 283 0.42 21.89 11.64
N PRO A 284 0.89 22.91 10.91
CA PRO A 284 0.06 23.73 10.02
C PRO A 284 0.18 23.34 8.55
N ARG A 285 -0.81 23.75 7.78
CA ARG A 285 -0.67 23.90 6.32
C ARG A 285 0.60 24.71 6.04
N ASP A 286 1.26 24.45 4.92
CA ASP A 286 2.26 25.42 4.46
C ASP A 286 1.62 26.82 4.29
N THR A 287 2.43 27.84 4.06
CA THR A 287 1.93 29.22 3.87
C THR A 287 0.92 29.36 2.72
N SER A 288 0.78 28.34 1.87
CA SER A 288 -0.18 28.27 0.75
C SER A 288 -1.47 27.53 1.09
N GLY A 289 -1.58 26.92 2.28
CA GLY A 289 -2.77 26.22 2.71
C GLY A 289 -2.81 24.72 2.38
N LYS A 290 -1.70 24.10 1.98
CA LYS A 290 -1.63 22.65 1.64
C LYS A 290 -1.34 21.78 2.85
N ASP A 291 -2.05 20.65 2.97
CA ASP A 291 -1.87 19.66 4.02
C ASP A 291 -0.45 19.04 3.96
N THR A 292 0.25 18.98 5.09
CA THR A 292 1.60 18.38 5.21
C THR A 292 1.60 16.84 5.35
N GLY A 293 0.44 16.22 5.09
CA GLY A 293 0.14 14.79 5.16
C GLY A 293 0.47 14.10 6.50
N SER A 294 0.46 12.76 6.50
CA SER A 294 0.55 11.97 7.74
C SER A 294 1.92 11.32 7.92
N ILE A 295 2.41 11.29 9.15
CA ILE A 295 3.50 10.41 9.58
C ILE A 295 2.90 9.24 10.34
N TYR A 296 3.53 8.07 10.24
CA TYR A 296 3.16 6.90 11.01
C TYR A 296 4.37 6.12 11.49
N VAL A 297 4.19 5.36 12.57
CA VAL A 297 5.18 4.40 13.08
C VAL A 297 4.50 3.06 13.36
N LEU A 298 5.23 1.98 13.11
CA LEU A 298 4.79 0.62 13.40
C LEU A 298 5.52 0.04 14.61
N PRO A 299 4.90 -0.92 15.34
CA PRO A 299 5.58 -1.69 16.36
C PRO A 299 6.81 -2.40 15.81
N ARG A 300 7.76 -2.74 16.70
CA ARG A 300 9.02 -3.35 16.29
C ARG A 300 8.82 -4.70 15.60
N THR A 301 9.68 -5.00 14.65
CA THR A 301 9.77 -6.34 14.06
C THR A 301 10.48 -7.32 15.01
N PRO A 302 10.45 -8.64 14.73
CA PRO A 302 11.24 -9.64 15.47
C PRO A 302 12.76 -9.38 15.42
N GLU A 303 13.23 -8.66 14.41
CA GLU A 303 14.63 -8.25 14.21
C GLU A 303 14.97 -6.93 14.91
N GLY A 304 14.00 -6.32 15.60
CA GLY A 304 14.16 -5.08 16.35
C GLY A 304 13.97 -3.80 15.53
N LEU A 305 13.39 -3.86 14.33
CA LEU A 305 13.22 -2.68 13.48
C LEU A 305 11.94 -1.91 13.85
N VAL A 306 12.07 -0.62 14.16
CA VAL A 306 10.94 0.32 14.32
C VAL A 306 10.91 1.20 13.08
N LYS A 307 9.86 1.05 12.27
CA LYS A 307 9.74 1.74 10.99
C LYS A 307 8.78 2.92 11.06
N ILE A 308 9.23 4.04 10.52
CA ILE A 308 8.48 5.28 10.38
C ILE A 308 8.27 5.56 8.89
N GLY A 309 7.05 5.93 8.50
CA GLY A 309 6.74 6.37 7.15
C GLY A 309 6.17 7.78 7.12
N TYR A 310 6.69 8.60 6.22
CA TYR A 310 6.19 9.94 5.91
C TYR A 310 5.38 9.91 4.62
N ARG A 311 4.10 10.29 4.71
CA ARG A 311 3.14 10.41 3.60
C ARG A 311 2.66 11.85 3.38
N GLY A 312 3.50 12.84 3.71
CA GLY A 312 3.29 14.23 3.33
C GLY A 312 3.51 14.43 1.85
N ILE A 313 4.73 14.81 1.49
CA ILE A 313 5.14 14.95 0.10
C ILE A 313 5.31 13.55 -0.51
N LYS A 314 4.64 13.32 -1.64
CA LYS A 314 4.81 12.11 -2.46
C LYS A 314 5.77 12.45 -3.60
N TRP A 315 6.99 11.94 -3.55
CA TRP A 315 8.04 12.33 -4.49
C TRP A 315 7.80 11.73 -5.87
N THR A 316 8.10 12.47 -6.93
CA THR A 316 8.02 12.04 -8.33
C THR A 316 9.41 12.12 -8.95
N ASN A 317 9.68 11.32 -9.97
CA ASN A 317 10.93 11.38 -10.73
C ASN A 317 10.56 11.49 -12.20
N PHE A 318 10.36 12.72 -12.66
CA PHE A 318 9.98 12.96 -14.04
C PHE A 318 11.15 12.66 -14.98
N GLN A 319 10.85 11.91 -16.02
CA GLN A 319 11.77 11.53 -17.08
C GLN A 319 11.10 11.73 -18.44
N PRO A 320 11.86 11.90 -19.53
CA PRO A 320 11.28 11.96 -20.88
C PRO A 320 10.37 10.76 -21.14
N ALA A 321 9.13 11.04 -21.55
CA ALA A 321 8.19 9.99 -21.91
C ALA A 321 8.52 9.43 -23.31
N PRO A 322 8.28 8.13 -23.57
CA PRO A 322 8.38 7.58 -24.91
C PRO A 322 7.53 8.35 -25.92
N GLN A 323 7.97 8.35 -27.17
CA GLN A 323 7.18 8.85 -28.29
C GLN A 323 5.82 8.13 -28.32
N ASP A 324 4.75 8.88 -28.63
CA ASP A 324 3.35 8.41 -28.67
C ASP A 324 2.71 8.06 -27.31
N THR A 325 3.34 8.42 -26.19
CA THR A 325 2.68 8.35 -24.87
C THR A 325 1.41 9.22 -24.88
N PRO A 326 0.21 8.67 -24.60
CA PRO A 326 -1.06 9.39 -24.78
C PRO A 326 -1.24 10.66 -23.94
N PHE A 327 -0.61 10.70 -22.77
CA PHE A 327 -0.58 11.89 -21.92
C PHE A 327 0.81 12.07 -21.31
N THR A 328 1.31 13.29 -21.33
CA THR A 328 2.58 13.69 -20.71
C THR A 328 2.41 15.04 -20.00
N GLN A 329 3.30 15.34 -19.07
CA GLN A 329 3.43 16.64 -18.43
C GLN A 329 4.75 17.24 -18.91
N ASP A 330 4.67 18.23 -19.79
CA ASP A 330 5.82 18.86 -20.43
C ASP A 330 6.75 17.85 -21.13
N GLY A 331 6.15 16.86 -21.83
CA GLY A 331 6.89 15.79 -22.50
C GLY A 331 7.46 14.72 -21.57
N GLN A 332 7.12 14.77 -20.28
CA GLN A 332 7.66 13.87 -19.25
C GLN A 332 6.55 13.09 -18.52
N TRP A 333 6.98 12.04 -17.84
CA TRP A 333 6.17 11.26 -16.91
C TRP A 333 7.00 10.83 -15.70
N SER A 334 6.37 10.55 -14.57
CA SER A 334 7.09 10.05 -13.39
C SER A 334 7.30 8.55 -13.47
N VAL A 335 8.54 8.09 -13.29
CA VAL A 335 8.92 6.67 -13.23
C VAL A 335 9.73 6.37 -11.97
N PRO A 336 9.70 5.13 -11.44
CA PRO A 336 10.51 4.78 -10.28
C PRO A 336 12.00 5.02 -10.49
N LEU A 337 12.68 5.53 -9.46
CA LEU A 337 14.14 5.54 -9.41
C LEU A 337 14.70 4.11 -9.45
N PRO A 338 15.97 3.94 -9.87
CA PRO A 338 16.73 2.71 -9.62
C PRO A 338 16.74 2.34 -8.12
N ALA A 339 16.92 1.05 -7.81
CA ALA A 339 16.79 0.54 -6.45
C ALA A 339 17.88 1.10 -5.51
N GLU A 340 19.09 1.20 -6.04
CA GLU A 340 20.29 1.75 -5.41
C GLU A 340 20.16 3.23 -5.02
N GLU A 341 19.36 4.01 -5.76
CA GLU A 341 19.10 5.42 -5.47
C GLU A 341 17.95 5.59 -4.47
N CYS A 342 17.13 4.56 -4.26
CA CYS A 342 15.99 4.63 -3.36
C CYS A 342 16.41 4.69 -1.88
N SER A 343 17.67 4.48 -1.50
CA SER A 343 18.08 4.60 -0.09
C SER A 343 18.20 6.03 0.41
N ILE A 344 18.18 7.04 -0.48
CA ILE A 344 18.37 8.45 -0.11
C ILE A 344 16.99 9.11 0.06
N LEU A 345 16.75 9.73 1.23
CA LEU A 345 15.54 10.51 1.46
C LEU A 345 15.78 11.99 1.18
N PRO A 346 14.83 12.69 0.53
CA PRO A 346 14.85 14.15 0.45
C PRO A 346 14.85 14.79 1.84
N GLU A 347 15.57 15.91 1.98
CA GLU A 347 15.72 16.63 3.26
C GLU A 347 14.39 16.97 3.95
N PRO A 348 13.33 17.44 3.25
CA PRO A 348 12.04 17.71 3.89
C PRO A 348 11.42 16.48 4.57
N ALA A 349 11.65 15.29 4.01
CA ALA A 349 11.18 14.04 4.62
C ALA A 349 11.99 13.68 5.87
N VAL A 350 13.31 13.85 5.83
CA VAL A 350 14.19 13.62 6.99
C VAL A 350 13.81 14.56 8.14
N TYR A 351 13.62 15.85 7.84
CA TYR A 351 13.19 16.85 8.83
C TYR A 351 11.85 16.46 9.46
N ALA A 352 10.84 16.13 8.64
CA ALA A 352 9.52 15.75 9.13
C ALA A 352 9.57 14.50 10.04
N ILE A 353 10.34 13.48 9.66
CA ILE A 353 10.52 12.27 10.48
C ILE A 353 11.22 12.60 11.80
N LYS A 354 12.28 13.42 11.79
CA LYS A 354 12.99 13.82 13.01
C LYS A 354 12.10 14.60 13.98
N GLN A 355 11.26 15.50 13.48
CA GLN A 355 10.27 16.21 14.31
C GLN A 355 9.22 15.26 14.91
N PHE A 356 8.77 14.26 14.16
CA PHE A 356 7.89 13.23 14.71
C PHE A 356 8.60 12.41 15.80
N VAL A 357 9.87 12.06 15.59
CA VAL A 357 10.66 11.29 16.56
C VAL A 357 10.87 12.06 17.86
N SER A 358 11.23 13.35 17.83
CA SER A 358 11.46 14.14 19.05
C SER A 358 10.21 14.23 19.94
N ILE A 359 9.02 14.23 19.34
CA ILE A 359 7.74 14.30 20.08
C ILE A 359 7.31 12.92 20.59
N PHE A 360 7.34 11.90 19.72
CA PHE A 360 6.63 10.64 19.97
C PHE A 360 7.55 9.47 20.33
N LEU A 361 8.84 9.55 19.99
CA LEU A 361 9.84 8.50 20.22
C LEU A 361 11.18 9.13 20.66
N PRO A 362 11.21 9.90 21.77
CA PRO A 362 12.40 10.68 22.16
C PRO A 362 13.65 9.82 22.39
N GLU A 363 13.49 8.51 22.65
CA GLU A 363 14.62 7.60 22.77
C GLU A 363 15.43 7.44 21.47
N PHE A 364 14.86 7.82 20.31
CA PHE A 364 15.53 7.81 19.02
C PHE A 364 15.96 9.19 18.52
N GLU A 365 15.73 10.29 19.27
CA GLU A 365 15.97 11.66 18.81
C GLU A 365 17.40 11.90 18.29
N ASN A 366 18.39 11.34 19.00
CA ASN A 366 19.81 11.45 18.66
C ASN A 366 20.37 10.17 17.99
N THR A 367 19.50 9.26 17.56
CA THR A 367 19.89 8.02 16.89
C THR A 367 19.89 8.22 15.38
N PRO A 368 20.94 7.81 14.64
CA PRO A 368 20.89 7.80 13.19
C PRO A 368 19.88 6.76 12.68
N PHE A 369 19.29 6.98 11.50
CA PHE A 369 18.50 5.93 10.86
C PHE A 369 19.36 4.68 10.64
N PHE A 370 18.81 3.52 10.99
CA PHE A 370 19.42 2.23 10.66
C PHE A 370 19.35 1.98 9.16
N SER A 371 18.22 2.31 8.53
CA SER A 371 18.06 2.31 7.07
C SER A 371 16.99 3.30 6.63
N THR A 372 17.04 3.67 5.36
CA THR A 372 16.09 4.55 4.70
C THR A 372 15.69 3.99 3.33
N LYS A 373 14.45 4.27 2.89
CA LYS A 373 13.93 3.82 1.59
C LYS A 373 12.86 4.76 1.05
N LEU A 374 12.99 5.18 -0.20
CA LEU A 374 11.91 5.67 -1.03
C LEU A 374 11.11 4.47 -1.54
N CYS A 375 9.88 4.35 -1.07
CA CYS A 375 8.97 3.28 -1.45
C CYS A 375 8.06 3.77 -2.57
N TRP A 376 8.32 3.31 -3.79
CA TRP A 376 7.51 3.63 -4.97
C TRP A 376 6.17 2.91 -4.96
N TYR A 377 5.12 3.62 -5.33
CA TYR A 377 3.76 3.12 -5.55
C TYR A 377 3.08 3.96 -6.64
N THR A 378 1.82 3.64 -6.94
CA THR A 378 1.08 4.29 -8.02
C THR A 378 -0.11 5.03 -7.46
N ASP A 379 -0.12 6.35 -7.59
CA ASP A 379 -1.31 7.15 -7.31
C ASP A 379 -2.23 7.20 -8.52
N SER A 380 -3.53 7.20 -8.26
CA SER A 380 -4.58 7.42 -9.24
C SER A 380 -5.28 8.75 -9.01
N LEU A 381 -6.11 9.15 -9.98
CA LEU A 381 -6.87 10.41 -10.03
C LEU A 381 -7.63 10.75 -8.74
N ASP A 382 -8.12 9.75 -8.00
CA ASP A 382 -9.03 9.88 -6.86
C ASP A 382 -8.60 9.04 -5.65
N ASN A 383 -7.36 8.54 -5.64
CA ASN A 383 -6.85 7.57 -4.67
C ASN A 383 -7.60 6.23 -4.61
N SER A 384 -8.38 5.87 -5.64
CA SER A 384 -8.99 4.54 -5.79
C SER A 384 -8.21 3.63 -6.73
N PHE A 385 -8.36 2.32 -6.60
CA PHE A 385 -7.75 1.38 -7.55
C PHE A 385 -8.26 1.60 -8.99
N VAL A 386 -7.47 1.16 -9.96
CA VAL A 386 -7.88 1.03 -11.37
C VAL A 386 -7.84 -0.46 -11.69
N ILE A 387 -9.03 -1.07 -11.69
CA ILE A 387 -9.25 -2.49 -11.94
C ILE A 387 -10.37 -2.61 -12.97
N ASP A 388 -9.98 -2.69 -14.25
CA ASP A 388 -10.91 -2.72 -15.38
C ASP A 388 -10.22 -3.19 -16.67
N HIS A 389 -11.03 -3.47 -17.68
CA HIS A 389 -10.57 -3.64 -19.06
C HIS A 389 -10.12 -2.30 -19.65
N VAL A 390 -9.07 -2.33 -20.45
CA VAL A 390 -8.52 -1.12 -21.07
C VAL A 390 -9.27 -0.85 -22.39
N PRO A 391 -10.05 0.23 -22.50
CA PRO A 391 -11.02 0.38 -23.58
C PRO A 391 -10.39 0.63 -24.96
N THR A 392 -9.12 1.03 -25.01
CA THR A 392 -8.37 1.27 -26.24
C THR A 392 -7.94 -0.02 -26.96
N TYR A 393 -7.97 -1.17 -26.27
CA TYR A 393 -7.63 -2.47 -26.84
C TYR A 393 -8.89 -3.24 -27.23
N ALA A 394 -8.80 -3.96 -28.35
CA ALA A 394 -9.87 -4.79 -28.85
C ALA A 394 -10.12 -6.01 -27.96
N GLU A 395 -11.33 -6.54 -28.03
CA GLU A 395 -11.71 -7.86 -27.54
C GLU A 395 -11.39 -8.09 -26.05
N LYS A 396 -11.31 -7.01 -25.27
CA LYS A 396 -10.95 -7.07 -23.84
C LYS A 396 -9.61 -7.79 -23.60
N SER A 397 -8.68 -7.68 -24.57
CA SER A 397 -7.38 -8.36 -24.55
C SER A 397 -6.41 -7.80 -23.50
N VAL A 398 -6.71 -6.65 -22.89
CA VAL A 398 -5.90 -6.05 -21.83
C VAL A 398 -6.77 -5.67 -20.63
N PHE A 399 -6.37 -6.14 -19.46
CA PHE A 399 -6.95 -5.80 -18.17
C PHE A 399 -5.89 -5.19 -17.26
N VAL A 400 -6.28 -4.28 -16.38
CA VAL A 400 -5.35 -3.64 -15.43
C VAL A 400 -5.77 -3.91 -14.00
N CYS A 401 -4.78 -4.05 -13.11
CA CYS A 401 -4.96 -4.18 -11.67
C CYS A 401 -3.91 -3.31 -10.95
N THR A 402 -4.15 -2.01 -10.84
CA THR A 402 -3.14 -1.05 -10.38
C THR A 402 -3.76 0.16 -9.65
N GLY A 403 -3.01 1.26 -9.49
CA GLY A 403 -3.48 2.47 -8.80
C GLY A 403 -3.60 2.29 -7.29
N GLY A 404 -2.65 1.57 -6.67
CA GLY A 404 -2.70 1.17 -5.26
C GLY A 404 -2.72 2.31 -4.24
N SER A 405 -2.43 3.56 -4.63
CA SER A 405 -2.51 4.83 -3.89
C SER A 405 -1.99 4.80 -2.44
N GLY A 406 -0.99 3.94 -2.21
CA GLY A 406 -0.38 3.68 -0.90
C GLY A 406 -1.33 3.08 0.15
N HIS A 407 -2.38 2.36 -0.27
CA HIS A 407 -3.28 1.64 0.65
C HIS A 407 -3.62 0.19 0.23
N GLY A 408 -3.09 -0.30 -0.90
CA GLY A 408 -3.37 -1.63 -1.45
C GLY A 408 -3.01 -2.84 -0.57
N ALA A 409 -1.88 -2.79 0.15
CA ALA A 409 -1.32 -3.96 0.85
C ALA A 409 -2.30 -4.66 1.82
N LYS A 410 -3.14 -3.88 2.50
CA LYS A 410 -4.10 -4.43 3.48
C LYS A 410 -5.22 -5.23 2.83
N PHE A 411 -5.42 -5.12 1.53
CA PHE A 411 -6.46 -5.83 0.76
C PHE A 411 -5.94 -7.07 0.05
N LEU A 412 -4.68 -7.45 0.26
CA LEU A 412 -4.07 -8.64 -0.35
C LEU A 412 -4.94 -9.91 -0.29
N PRO A 413 -5.71 -10.23 0.77
CA PRO A 413 -6.52 -11.45 0.75
C PRO A 413 -7.79 -11.34 -0.10
N VAL A 414 -8.29 -10.14 -0.39
CA VAL A 414 -9.62 -9.96 -1.02
C VAL A 414 -9.56 -9.34 -2.42
N LEU A 415 -8.48 -8.62 -2.75
CA LEU A 415 -8.41 -7.80 -3.96
C LEU A 415 -8.60 -8.61 -5.24
N GLY A 416 -7.95 -9.77 -5.37
CA GLY A 416 -8.03 -10.56 -6.60
C GLY A 416 -9.35 -11.27 -6.79
N LYS A 417 -10.13 -11.55 -5.72
CA LYS A 417 -11.51 -12.04 -5.86
C LYS A 417 -12.40 -11.00 -6.56
N HIS A 418 -12.31 -9.74 -6.13
CA HIS A 418 -13.06 -8.67 -6.77
C HIS A 418 -12.54 -8.36 -8.17
N ALA A 419 -11.22 -8.42 -8.39
CA ALA A 419 -10.63 -8.21 -9.71
C ALA A 419 -11.02 -9.30 -10.71
N ALA A 420 -11.03 -10.57 -10.30
CA ALA A 420 -11.47 -11.70 -11.12
C ALA A 420 -12.94 -11.56 -11.56
N ASP A 421 -13.84 -11.21 -10.62
CA ASP A 421 -15.25 -10.96 -10.95
C ASP A 421 -15.42 -9.79 -11.94
N ILE A 422 -14.62 -8.72 -11.82
CA ILE A 422 -14.64 -7.61 -12.79
C ILE A 422 -14.05 -8.04 -14.13
N PHE A 423 -12.98 -8.84 -14.14
CA PHE A 423 -12.36 -9.35 -15.35
C PHE A 423 -13.35 -10.20 -16.17
N GLU A 424 -14.02 -11.15 -15.52
CA GLU A 424 -14.97 -12.07 -16.16
C GLU A 424 -16.27 -11.37 -16.58
N ASN A 425 -16.84 -10.54 -15.70
CA ASN A 425 -18.21 -10.03 -15.88
C ASN A 425 -18.28 -8.58 -16.37
N GLY A 426 -17.18 -7.84 -16.36
CA GLY A 426 -17.14 -6.42 -16.73
C GLY A 426 -18.19 -5.60 -15.99
N ASP A 427 -19.07 -4.93 -16.73
CA ASP A 427 -20.16 -4.12 -16.16
C ASP A 427 -21.24 -4.93 -15.42
N LYS A 428 -21.28 -6.25 -15.61
CA LYS A 428 -22.20 -7.16 -14.91
C LYS A 428 -21.59 -7.73 -13.63
N SER A 429 -20.40 -7.27 -13.24
CA SER A 429 -19.71 -7.66 -12.01
C SER A 429 -20.59 -7.50 -10.78
N SER A 430 -20.56 -8.50 -9.91
CA SER A 430 -21.25 -8.51 -8.61
C SER A 430 -20.48 -7.75 -7.52
N SER A 431 -19.22 -7.41 -7.80
CA SER A 431 -18.36 -6.66 -6.89
C SER A 431 -18.94 -5.28 -6.56
N PRO A 432 -19.15 -4.94 -5.27
CA PRO A 432 -19.59 -3.60 -4.88
C PRO A 432 -18.54 -2.52 -5.19
N MET A 433 -17.31 -2.93 -5.52
CA MET A 433 -16.21 -2.04 -5.87
C MET A 433 -16.17 -1.66 -7.35
N ARG A 434 -16.88 -2.38 -8.22
CA ARG A 434 -16.89 -2.16 -9.68
C ARG A 434 -17.11 -0.68 -10.07
N PRO A 435 -18.07 0.06 -9.49
CA PRO A 435 -18.28 1.46 -9.85
C PRO A 435 -17.09 2.38 -9.51
N PHE A 436 -16.32 2.03 -8.48
CA PHE A 436 -15.21 2.83 -7.96
C PHE A 436 -13.88 2.49 -8.63
N TRP A 437 -13.72 1.29 -9.17
CA TRP A 437 -12.45 0.81 -9.75
C TRP A 437 -12.37 0.90 -11.27
N ARG A 438 -13.45 1.37 -11.91
CA ARG A 438 -13.53 1.47 -13.36
C ARG A 438 -12.41 2.29 -14.00
N TRP A 439 -12.18 2.03 -15.28
CA TRP A 439 -11.50 2.98 -16.15
C TRP A 439 -12.31 4.28 -16.19
N ARG A 440 -11.64 5.42 -15.91
CA ARG A 440 -12.31 6.70 -15.65
C ARG A 440 -11.64 7.86 -16.40
N PRO A 441 -11.83 7.93 -17.73
CA PRO A 441 -11.27 9.00 -18.55
C PRO A 441 -11.94 10.36 -18.27
N ASP A 442 -13.07 10.34 -17.56
CA ASP A 442 -13.87 11.48 -17.15
C ASP A 442 -13.44 12.10 -15.81
N ALA A 443 -12.56 11.43 -15.05
CA ALA A 443 -12.09 11.93 -13.77
C ALA A 443 -10.93 12.93 -13.96
N PRO A 444 -10.95 14.11 -13.30
CA PRO A 444 -9.87 15.07 -13.40
C PRO A 444 -8.63 14.62 -12.62
N ARG A 445 -7.43 15.01 -13.08
CA ARG A 445 -6.19 14.88 -12.28
C ARG A 445 -6.28 15.74 -11.03
N ARG A 446 -6.01 15.11 -9.88
CA ARG A 446 -6.02 15.68 -8.52
C ARG A 446 -5.01 14.92 -7.65
N ASN A 447 -4.93 15.25 -6.36
CA ASN A 447 -4.10 14.56 -5.37
C ASN A 447 -2.59 14.74 -5.62
N GLY A 448 -2.21 15.87 -6.21
CA GLY A 448 -0.83 16.23 -6.52
C GLY A 448 -0.44 15.90 -7.95
N LEU A 449 -1.18 15.03 -8.66
CA LEU A 449 -0.91 14.63 -10.04
C LEU A 449 -0.89 15.82 -11.02
N GLU A 450 -1.43 16.96 -10.60
CA GLU A 450 -1.40 18.24 -11.30
C GLU A 450 -0.05 19.00 -11.21
N GLU A 451 0.86 18.65 -10.28
CA GLU A 451 2.02 19.49 -9.93
C GLU A 451 3.20 19.41 -10.92
N GLY A 452 3.24 18.41 -11.81
CA GLY A 452 4.17 18.33 -12.94
C GLY A 452 5.67 18.33 -12.60
N PRO A 453 6.55 18.35 -13.61
CA PRO A 453 8.01 18.30 -13.42
C PRO A 453 8.61 19.57 -12.79
N GLY A 454 7.92 20.71 -12.87
CA GLY A 454 8.34 21.95 -12.19
C GLY A 454 7.90 22.03 -10.72
N GLY A 455 7.19 21.02 -10.23
CA GLY A 455 6.61 21.00 -8.89
C GLY A 455 7.60 20.63 -7.79
N PRO A 456 7.30 20.95 -6.52
CA PRO A 456 8.17 20.65 -5.37
C PRO A 456 8.27 19.16 -5.03
N ARG A 457 7.49 18.33 -5.73
CA ARG A 457 7.49 16.86 -5.59
C ARG A 457 8.56 16.20 -6.45
N ASP A 458 9.04 16.87 -7.49
CA ASP A 458 9.99 16.26 -8.44
C ASP A 458 11.40 16.25 -7.86
N ILE A 459 11.97 15.05 -7.74
CA ILE A 459 13.32 14.84 -7.25
C ILE A 459 14.34 14.69 -8.38
N SER A 460 13.91 14.76 -9.64
CA SER A 460 14.82 14.66 -10.79
C SER A 460 15.84 15.83 -10.89
N HIS A 461 15.59 16.93 -10.18
CA HIS A 461 16.41 18.16 -10.21
C HIS A 461 17.36 18.34 -9.00
N ASN A 462 17.41 17.38 -8.07
CA ASN A 462 18.14 17.50 -6.80
C ASN A 462 19.43 16.67 -6.74
#